data_AF-A0A959UYW6-F1
#
_entry.id   AF-A0A959UYW6-F1
#
_cell.length_a   1.000
_cell.length_b   1.000
_cell.length_c   1.000
_cell.angle_alpha   90.00
_cell.angle_beta   90.00
_cell.angle_gamma   90.00
#
_symmetry.space_group_name_H-M   'P 1'
#
loop_
_entity.id
_entity.type
_entity.pdbx_description
1 polymer ?
#
loop_
_entity_poly.entity_id
_entity_poly.type
_entity_poly.pdbx_seq_one_letter_code
_entity_poly.pdbx_strand_id
1 'polypeptide(L)'
;TAQGVKAAELLRLPSFSIDDTYPVSRLAFTDQQLLGLLATKRLPANSVRAILHTIVREHGGHALPFLSQVSLGELATYLVNVLLRDTDQMSMAHALEVRVPFLDHELVSYVLGVRDGLKYPHSPKRLLTRALGDLLPEEVVNRPKMGFTLPWEEWMRRELKDLCEQRLEGLAQR
;
A
#
# COMPACT_ATOMS: atom_id res chain seq x y z
N THR A 1 -10.75 13.30 11.53
CA THR A 1 -10.63 11.88 11.10
C THR A 1 -9.19 11.60 10.69
N ALA A 2 -8.74 10.34 10.66
CA ALA A 2 -7.37 9.99 10.24
C ALA A 2 -7.00 10.55 8.86
N GLN A 3 -7.98 10.67 7.96
CA GLN A 3 -7.82 11.31 6.65
C GLN A 3 -7.49 12.81 6.74
N GLY A 4 -8.14 13.56 7.63
CA GLY A 4 -7.87 14.99 7.83
C GLY A 4 -6.46 15.27 8.37
N VAL A 5 -5.96 14.39 9.24
CA VAL A 5 -4.60 14.50 9.80
C VAL A 5 -3.55 14.25 8.71
N LYS A 6 -3.73 13.23 7.87
CA LYS A 6 -2.84 12.98 6.72
C LYS A 6 -2.83 14.13 5.73
N ALA A 7 -4.00 14.71 5.43
CA ALA A 7 -4.09 15.84 4.52
C ALA A 7 -3.30 17.04 5.05
N ALA A 8 -3.39 17.33 6.35
CA ALA A 8 -2.61 18.39 6.98
C ALA A 8 -1.09 18.12 6.90
N GLU A 9 -0.65 16.88 7.11
CA GLU A 9 0.76 16.50 6.97
C GLU A 9 1.27 16.65 5.53
N LEU A 10 0.48 16.23 4.53
CA LEU A 10 0.84 16.40 3.12
C LEU A 10 1.05 17.88 2.76
N LEU A 11 0.22 18.78 3.28
CA LEU A 11 0.32 20.22 3.04
C LEU A 11 1.55 20.87 3.70
N ARG A 12 2.16 20.22 4.69
CA ARG A 12 3.36 20.70 5.38
C ARG A 12 4.67 20.22 4.75
N LEU A 13 4.60 19.34 3.75
CA LEU A 13 5.80 18.78 3.12
C LEU A 13 6.61 19.87 2.39
N PRO A 14 7.95 19.74 2.36
CA PRO A 14 8.82 20.70 1.68
C PRO A 14 8.64 20.65 0.15
N SER A 15 8.16 19.53 -0.37
CA SER A 15 7.83 19.35 -1.77
C SER A 15 6.65 18.38 -1.94
N PHE A 16 5.98 18.46 -3.08
CA PHE A 16 4.92 17.52 -3.47
C PHE A 16 5.43 16.42 -4.40
N SER A 17 6.74 16.14 -4.37
CA SER A 17 7.31 15.01 -5.13
C SER A 17 6.84 13.67 -4.56
N ILE A 18 6.99 12.60 -5.34
CA ILE A 18 6.51 11.29 -4.91
C ILE A 18 7.28 10.75 -3.69
N ASP A 19 8.58 11.01 -3.61
CA ASP A 19 9.45 10.56 -2.52
C ASP A 19 9.08 11.18 -1.17
N ASP A 20 8.44 12.35 -1.18
CA ASP A 20 7.90 13.01 0.00
C ASP A 20 6.43 12.61 0.29
N THR A 21 5.59 12.57 -0.73
CA THR A 21 4.13 12.41 -0.57
C THR A 21 3.70 10.96 -0.40
N TYR A 22 4.33 10.02 -1.11
CA TYR A 22 3.95 8.61 -1.08
C TYR A 22 4.13 7.97 0.31
N PRO A 23 5.25 8.17 1.05
CA PRO A 23 5.38 7.62 2.39
C PRO A 23 4.26 8.07 3.32
N VAL A 24 3.88 9.35 3.26
CA VAL A 24 2.80 9.94 4.08
C VAL A 24 1.46 9.32 3.72
N SER A 25 1.18 9.11 2.43
CA SER A 25 -0.05 8.46 1.97
C SER A 25 -0.24 7.06 2.60
N ARG A 26 0.88 6.35 2.80
CA ARG A 26 0.94 4.97 3.33
C ARG A 26 1.03 4.86 4.85
N LEU A 27 1.14 5.97 5.59
CA LEU A 27 1.19 5.94 7.05
C LEU A 27 -0.13 5.44 7.66
N ALA A 28 -0.09 4.63 8.72
CA ALA A 28 -1.28 4.39 9.54
C ALA A 28 -1.47 5.53 10.58
N PHE A 29 -0.35 5.96 11.16
CA PHE A 29 -0.25 7.02 12.16
C PHE A 29 0.80 8.03 11.73
N THR A 30 0.63 9.30 12.09
CA THR A 30 1.67 10.32 11.90
C THR A 30 2.77 10.17 12.94
N ASP A 31 3.93 10.76 12.67
CA ASP A 31 5.05 10.77 13.62
C ASP A 31 4.65 11.38 14.97
N GLN A 32 3.84 12.45 14.97
CA GLN A 32 3.32 13.04 16.21
C GLN A 32 2.43 12.06 16.99
N GLN A 33 1.58 11.31 16.30
CA GLN A 33 0.75 10.29 16.94
C GLN A 33 1.59 9.14 17.49
N LEU A 34 2.59 8.68 16.74
CA LEU A 34 3.49 7.62 17.19
C LEU A 34 4.33 8.04 18.40
N LEU A 35 4.85 9.27 18.42
CA LEU A 35 5.59 9.81 19.57
C LEU A 35 4.71 9.84 20.83
N GLY A 36 3.44 10.24 20.67
CA GLY A 36 2.46 10.22 21.76
C GLY A 36 2.13 8.79 22.23
N LEU A 37 1.94 7.85 21.30
CA LEU A 37 1.58 6.46 21.61
C LEU A 37 2.72 5.65 22.21
N LEU A 38 3.96 5.88 21.75
CA LEU A 38 5.13 5.10 22.16
C LEU A 38 5.90 5.74 23.33
N ALA A 39 5.47 6.91 23.82
CA ALA A 39 6.15 7.70 24.84
C ALA A 39 7.66 7.90 24.58
N THR A 40 8.08 7.90 23.31
CA THR A 40 9.48 8.05 22.90
C THR A 40 9.75 9.46 22.43
N LYS A 41 11.00 9.90 22.54
CA LYS A 41 11.45 11.23 22.04
C LYS A 41 11.86 11.21 20.58
N ARG A 42 12.14 10.03 20.01
CA ARG A 42 12.65 9.89 18.64
C ARG A 42 12.11 8.62 17.99
N LEU A 43 11.70 8.75 16.73
CA LEU A 43 11.32 7.64 15.87
C LEU A 43 12.48 7.22 14.97
N PRO A 44 12.55 5.94 14.56
CA PRO A 44 13.49 5.50 13.54
C PRO A 44 13.19 6.18 12.20
N ALA A 45 14.18 6.19 11.31
CA ALA A 45 13.99 6.71 9.95
C ALA A 45 12.94 5.90 9.19
N ASN A 46 12.12 6.58 8.38
CA ASN A 46 11.09 5.93 7.60
C ASN A 46 11.70 5.14 6.43
N SER A 47 11.63 3.81 6.50
CA SER A 47 12.21 2.91 5.49
C SER A 47 11.56 3.07 4.11
N VAL A 48 10.25 3.37 4.03
CA VAL A 48 9.55 3.61 2.75
C VAL A 48 10.12 4.85 2.07
N ARG A 49 10.37 5.92 2.84
CA ARG A 49 11.03 7.14 2.35
C ARG A 49 12.45 6.84 1.85
N ALA A 50 13.23 6.06 2.59
CA ALA A 50 14.58 5.68 2.18
C ALA A 50 14.56 4.90 0.85
N ILE A 51 13.68 3.89 0.72
CA ILE A 51 13.52 3.10 -0.52
C ILE A 51 13.14 3.99 -1.70
N LEU A 52 12.16 4.89 -1.53
CA LEU A 52 11.75 5.79 -2.61
C LEU A 52 12.84 6.79 -2.97
N HIS A 53 13.57 7.33 -2.01
CA HIS A 53 14.69 8.23 -2.30
C HIS A 53 15.70 7.54 -3.22
N THR A 54 16.06 6.30 -2.92
CA THR A 54 16.97 5.50 -3.76
C THR A 54 16.39 5.25 -5.15
N ILE A 55 15.14 4.78 -5.27
CA ILE A 55 14.58 4.42 -6.58
C ILE A 55 14.28 5.65 -7.44
N VAL A 56 13.73 6.71 -6.85
CA VAL A 56 13.26 7.89 -7.58
C VAL A 56 14.40 8.86 -7.85
N ARG A 57 15.25 9.15 -6.85
CA ARG A 57 16.32 10.14 -7.03
C ARG A 57 17.59 9.52 -7.58
N GLU A 58 18.06 8.41 -7.02
CA GLU A 58 19.38 7.86 -7.36
C GLU A 58 19.34 7.03 -8.66
N HIS A 59 18.24 6.35 -8.95
CA HIS A 59 18.09 5.51 -10.15
C HIS A 59 17.28 6.17 -11.29
N GLY A 60 17.11 7.50 -11.24
CA GLY A 60 16.48 8.26 -12.34
C GLY A 60 14.95 8.15 -12.42
N GLY A 61 14.27 7.53 -11.44
CA GLY A 61 12.81 7.40 -11.43
C GLY A 61 12.06 8.73 -11.44
N HIS A 62 12.67 9.83 -10.98
CA HIS A 62 12.11 11.18 -11.01
C HIS A 62 11.83 11.69 -12.43
N ALA A 63 12.51 11.16 -13.45
CA ALA A 63 12.28 11.50 -14.85
C ALA A 63 11.05 10.80 -15.44
N LEU A 64 10.52 9.78 -14.76
CA LEU A 64 9.32 9.06 -15.20
C LEU A 64 8.07 9.89 -14.94
N PRO A 65 6.98 9.70 -15.71
CA PRO A 65 5.73 10.36 -15.40
C PRO A 65 5.12 9.83 -14.08
N PHE A 66 4.22 10.62 -13.51
CA PHE A 66 3.75 10.45 -12.13
C PHE A 66 3.19 9.05 -11.80
N LEU A 67 2.38 8.46 -12.69
CA LEU A 67 1.77 7.16 -12.42
C LEU A 67 2.81 6.03 -12.47
N SER A 68 3.84 6.16 -13.31
CA SER A 68 4.99 5.26 -13.31
C SER A 68 5.81 5.38 -12.02
N GLN A 69 6.00 6.59 -11.50
CA GLN A 69 6.64 6.79 -10.20
C GLN A 69 5.86 6.13 -9.06
N VAL A 70 4.52 6.29 -9.04
CA VAL A 70 3.65 5.58 -8.07
C VAL A 70 3.79 4.07 -8.23
N SER A 71 3.79 3.57 -9.46
CA SER A 71 3.91 2.12 -9.73
C SER A 71 5.22 1.55 -9.17
N LEU A 72 6.34 2.25 -9.35
CA LEU A 72 7.61 1.86 -8.74
C LEU A 72 7.53 1.83 -7.22
N GLY A 73 6.88 2.83 -6.61
CA GLY A 73 6.69 2.86 -5.17
C GLY A 73 5.84 1.69 -4.66
N GLU A 74 4.75 1.37 -5.34
CA GLU A 74 3.91 0.20 -5.01
C GLU A 74 4.70 -1.10 -5.09
N LEU A 75 5.42 -1.31 -6.20
CA LEU A 75 6.21 -2.52 -6.44
C LEU A 75 7.31 -2.69 -5.40
N ALA A 76 8.04 -1.62 -5.06
CA ALA A 76 9.18 -1.69 -4.15
C ALA A 76 8.80 -1.68 -2.66
N THR A 77 7.55 -1.32 -2.32
CA THR A 77 7.14 -1.15 -0.92
C THR A 77 5.91 -1.97 -0.58
N TYR A 78 4.71 -1.52 -0.96
CA TYR A 78 3.47 -2.11 -0.49
C TYR A 78 3.26 -3.55 -1.01
N LEU A 79 3.60 -3.80 -2.27
CA LEU A 79 3.48 -5.13 -2.87
C LEU A 79 4.37 -6.15 -2.15
N VAL A 80 5.67 -5.86 -2.01
CA VAL A 80 6.65 -6.78 -1.41
C VAL A 80 6.43 -6.92 0.09
N ASN A 81 6.32 -5.80 0.81
CA ASN A 81 6.35 -5.80 2.28
C ASN A 81 5.01 -6.14 2.93
N VAL A 82 3.91 -6.10 2.18
CA VAL A 82 2.56 -6.40 2.69
C VAL A 82 1.92 -7.51 1.88
N LEU A 83 1.61 -7.27 0.60
CA LEU A 83 0.77 -8.20 -0.16
C LEU A 83 1.42 -9.57 -0.35
N LEU A 84 2.67 -9.61 -0.83
CA LEU A 84 3.38 -10.86 -1.09
C LEU A 84 3.78 -11.55 0.21
N ARG A 85 4.33 -10.80 1.17
CA ARG A 85 4.69 -11.34 2.48
C ARG A 85 3.48 -11.98 3.18
N ASP A 86 2.36 -11.28 3.26
CA ASP A 86 1.19 -11.77 4.00
C ASP A 86 0.55 -12.96 3.26
N THR A 87 0.51 -12.93 1.92
CA THR A 87 0.01 -14.07 1.12
C THR A 87 0.88 -15.30 1.31
N ASP A 88 2.21 -15.17 1.26
CA ASP A 88 3.15 -16.26 1.45
C ASP A 88 3.06 -16.84 2.87
N GLN A 89 3.12 -15.99 3.90
CA GLN A 89 3.02 -16.43 5.29
C GLN A 89 1.71 -17.19 5.58
N MET A 90 0.58 -16.66 5.11
CA MET A 90 -0.71 -17.30 5.36
C MET A 90 -0.90 -18.58 4.56
N SER A 91 -0.41 -18.64 3.31
CA SER A 91 -0.54 -19.84 2.49
C SER A 91 0.39 -20.98 2.95
N MET A 92 1.64 -20.66 3.27
CA MET A 92 2.63 -21.64 3.73
C MET A 92 2.30 -22.19 5.12
N ALA A 93 1.61 -21.43 5.97
CA ALA A 93 1.04 -21.94 7.22
C ALA A 93 0.07 -23.12 7.01
N HIS A 94 -0.47 -23.27 5.79
CA HIS A 94 -1.35 -24.35 5.37
C HIS A 94 -0.76 -25.24 4.27
N ALA A 95 0.56 -25.17 4.04
CA ALA A 95 1.27 -25.90 2.99
C ALA A 95 0.69 -25.68 1.57
N LEU A 96 0.15 -24.48 1.31
CA LEU A 96 -0.39 -24.08 0.00
C LEU A 96 0.61 -23.17 -0.72
N GLU A 97 0.90 -23.48 -1.99
CA GLU A 97 1.68 -22.58 -2.85
C GLU A 97 0.75 -21.66 -3.65
N VAL A 98 0.75 -20.37 -3.34
CA VAL A 98 -0.01 -19.37 -4.09
C VAL A 98 0.83 -18.79 -5.22
N ARG A 99 0.32 -18.88 -6.46
CA ARG A 99 0.93 -18.23 -7.63
C ARG A 99 0.28 -16.88 -7.90
N VAL A 100 1.07 -15.92 -8.37
CA VAL A 100 0.66 -14.53 -8.65
C VAL A 100 0.91 -14.17 -10.13
N PRO A 101 0.08 -14.66 -11.07
CA PRO A 101 0.34 -14.51 -12.52
C PRO A 101 0.53 -13.07 -13.01
N PHE A 102 -0.09 -12.09 -12.34
CA PHE A 102 0.05 -10.67 -12.67
C PHE A 102 1.45 -10.10 -12.37
N LEU A 103 2.28 -10.82 -11.65
CA LEU A 103 3.68 -10.46 -11.39
C LEU A 103 4.66 -11.26 -12.24
N ASP A 104 4.19 -11.89 -13.31
CA ASP A 104 5.12 -12.41 -14.31
C ASP A 104 6.02 -11.27 -14.83
N HIS A 105 7.31 -11.57 -14.93
CA HIS A 105 8.33 -10.58 -15.27
C HIS A 105 8.14 -9.98 -16.67
N GLU A 106 7.70 -10.76 -17.66
CA GLU A 106 7.46 -10.25 -19.01
C GLU A 106 6.27 -9.29 -19.00
N LEU A 107 5.19 -9.66 -18.30
CA LEU A 107 4.01 -8.81 -18.17
C LEU A 107 4.34 -7.51 -17.43
N VAL A 108 5.06 -7.57 -16.31
CA VAL A 108 5.45 -6.39 -15.53
C VAL A 108 6.36 -5.48 -16.36
N SER A 109 7.39 -6.04 -17.01
CA SER A 109 8.29 -5.28 -17.88
C SER A 109 7.55 -4.59 -19.03
N TYR A 110 6.61 -5.30 -19.66
CA TYR A 110 5.77 -4.71 -20.71
C TYR A 110 4.93 -3.54 -20.18
N VAL A 111 4.18 -3.75 -19.08
CA VAL A 111 3.27 -2.74 -18.53
C VAL A 111 4.01 -1.52 -17.99
N LEU A 112 5.21 -1.69 -17.43
CA LEU A 112 6.05 -0.56 -17.01
C LEU A 112 6.50 0.30 -18.19
N GLY A 113 6.67 -0.29 -19.38
CA GLY A 113 6.96 0.45 -20.63
C GLY A 113 5.75 1.15 -21.26
N VAL A 114 4.52 0.81 -20.86
CA VAL A 114 3.30 1.46 -21.39
C VAL A 114 3.22 2.91 -20.90
N ARG A 115 2.95 3.84 -21.81
CA ARG A 115 2.79 5.27 -21.51
C ARG A 115 1.69 5.50 -20.47
N ASP A 116 1.96 6.36 -19.50
CA ASP A 116 1.01 6.68 -18.41
C ASP A 116 -0.35 7.15 -18.91
N GLY A 117 -0.43 7.91 -20.01
CA GLY A 117 -1.72 8.33 -20.60
C GLY A 117 -2.65 7.18 -21.02
N LEU A 118 -2.10 6.00 -21.30
CA LEU A 118 -2.88 4.79 -21.59
C LEU A 118 -3.24 3.99 -20.33
N LYS A 119 -2.44 4.12 -19.27
CA LYS A 119 -2.67 3.50 -17.96
C LYS A 119 -3.61 4.33 -17.07
N TYR A 120 -3.65 5.64 -17.29
CA TYR A 120 -4.35 6.59 -16.43
C TYR A 120 -5.86 6.27 -16.39
N PRO A 121 -6.41 5.97 -15.22
CA PRO A 121 -7.75 5.41 -15.13
C PRO A 121 -8.80 6.50 -15.33
N HIS A 122 -9.72 6.26 -16.26
CA HIS A 122 -11.07 6.87 -16.21
C HIS A 122 -12.01 6.00 -15.35
N SER A 123 -11.72 4.69 -15.30
CA SER A 123 -12.30 3.70 -14.40
C SER A 123 -11.19 2.77 -13.89
N PRO A 124 -11.34 2.15 -12.70
CA PRO A 124 -10.35 1.21 -12.18
C PRO A 124 -10.07 0.08 -13.18
N LYS A 125 -8.79 -0.28 -13.34
CA LYS A 125 -8.34 -1.44 -14.16
C LYS A 125 -8.80 -1.40 -15.64
N ARG A 126 -9.14 -0.23 -16.19
CA ARG A 126 -9.63 -0.08 -17.58
C ARG A 126 -8.73 -0.74 -18.64
N LEU A 127 -7.42 -0.63 -18.48
CA LEU A 127 -6.45 -1.25 -19.41
C LEU A 127 -6.58 -2.77 -19.40
N LEU A 128 -6.71 -3.38 -18.21
CA LEU A 128 -6.86 -4.82 -18.03
C LEU A 128 -8.21 -5.30 -18.57
N THR A 129 -9.31 -4.63 -18.23
CA THR A 129 -10.65 -5.05 -18.67
C THR A 129 -10.79 -4.95 -20.18
N ARG A 130 -10.23 -3.91 -20.81
CA ARG A 130 -10.18 -3.79 -22.28
C ARG A 130 -9.36 -4.88 -22.95
N ALA A 131 -8.26 -5.31 -22.34
CA ALA A 131 -7.43 -6.38 -22.89
C ALA A 131 -8.14 -7.75 -22.89
N LEU A 132 -9.08 -7.96 -21.96
CA LEU A 132 -9.86 -9.19 -21.87
C LEU A 132 -11.10 -9.20 -22.76
N GLY A 133 -11.58 -8.04 -23.21
CA GLY A 133 -12.75 -7.93 -24.08
C GLY A 133 -13.96 -8.66 -23.52
N ASP A 134 -14.55 -9.53 -24.33
CA ASP A 134 -15.79 -10.25 -24.01
C ASP A 134 -15.54 -11.56 -23.21
N LEU A 135 -14.30 -11.82 -22.78
CA LEU A 135 -13.98 -12.99 -21.95
C LEU A 135 -14.56 -12.91 -20.53
N LEU A 136 -14.91 -11.71 -20.07
CA LEU A 136 -15.49 -11.48 -18.75
C LEU A 136 -16.94 -10.99 -18.89
N PRO A 137 -17.88 -11.54 -18.10
CA PRO A 137 -19.24 -11.01 -18.04
C PRO A 137 -19.26 -9.53 -17.63
N GLU A 138 -20.23 -8.78 -18.17
CA GLU A 138 -20.36 -7.34 -17.91
C GLU A 138 -20.52 -7.04 -16.40
N GLU A 139 -21.20 -7.92 -15.67
CA GLU A 139 -21.35 -7.84 -14.21
C GLU A 139 -20.00 -7.89 -13.46
N VAL A 140 -19.00 -8.62 -13.97
CA VAL A 140 -17.66 -8.70 -13.37
C VAL A 140 -16.86 -7.44 -13.68
N VAL A 141 -16.96 -6.95 -14.92
CA VAL A 141 -16.24 -5.75 -15.38
C VAL A 141 -16.75 -4.50 -14.66
N ASN A 142 -18.06 -4.38 -14.46
CA ASN A 142 -18.71 -3.23 -13.86
C ASN A 142 -18.91 -3.35 -12.34
N ARG A 143 -18.42 -4.43 -11.72
CA ARG A 143 -18.54 -4.65 -10.28
C ARG A 143 -17.85 -3.52 -9.50
N PRO A 144 -18.51 -2.92 -8.48
CA PRO A 144 -17.89 -1.93 -7.61
C PRO A 144 -16.62 -2.49 -6.94
N LYS A 145 -15.61 -1.64 -6.76
CA LYS A 145 -14.37 -2.01 -6.08
C LYS A 145 -14.69 -2.44 -4.65
N MET A 146 -14.39 -3.69 -4.34
CA MET A 146 -14.46 -4.25 -2.99
C MET A 146 -13.05 -4.40 -2.43
N GLY A 147 -12.81 -3.90 -1.23
CA GLY A 147 -11.58 -4.13 -0.50
C GLY A 147 -11.56 -5.53 0.12
N PHE A 148 -10.37 -6.04 0.41
CA PHE A 148 -10.19 -7.22 1.25
C PHE A 148 -10.01 -6.75 2.69
N THR A 149 -11.12 -6.47 3.38
CA THR A 149 -11.10 -6.05 4.79
C THR A 149 -11.57 -7.20 5.66
N LEU A 150 -10.75 -7.56 6.63
CA LEU A 150 -11.17 -8.48 7.69
C LEU A 150 -12.16 -7.75 8.61
N PRO A 151 -13.10 -8.45 9.26
CA PRO A 151 -14.09 -7.86 10.15
C PRO A 151 -13.46 -7.54 11.52
N TRP A 152 -12.41 -6.71 11.50
CA TRP A 152 -11.58 -6.41 12.67
C TRP A 152 -12.39 -5.84 13.84
N GLU A 153 -13.34 -4.96 13.57
CA GLU A 153 -14.15 -4.38 14.65
C GLU A 153 -14.92 -5.46 15.41
N GLU A 154 -15.56 -6.38 14.69
CA GLU A 154 -16.32 -7.46 15.31
C GLU A 154 -15.40 -8.39 16.08
N TRP A 155 -14.31 -8.83 15.46
CA TRP A 155 -13.34 -9.72 16.10
C TRP A 155 -12.72 -9.10 17.35
N MET A 156 -12.30 -7.83 17.29
CA MET A 156 -11.70 -7.13 18.43
C MET A 156 -12.71 -6.92 19.58
N ARG A 157 -14.00 -6.83 19.29
CA ARG A 157 -15.05 -6.70 20.33
C ARG A 157 -15.54 -8.04 20.87
N ARG A 158 -15.24 -9.15 20.18
CA ARG A 158 -15.73 -10.49 20.50
C ARG A 158 -14.59 -11.48 20.66
N GLU A 159 -14.27 -12.27 19.64
CA GLU A 159 -13.37 -13.42 19.74
C GLU A 159 -11.94 -13.05 20.18
N LEU A 160 -11.49 -11.84 19.85
CA LEU A 160 -10.18 -11.32 20.22
C LEU A 160 -10.22 -10.33 21.39
N LYS A 161 -11.40 -10.11 22.01
CA LYS A 161 -11.57 -9.08 23.04
C LYS A 161 -10.59 -9.24 24.19
N ASP A 162 -10.54 -10.43 24.79
CA ASP A 162 -9.70 -10.70 25.96
C ASP A 162 -8.21 -10.48 25.63
N LEU A 163 -7.79 -10.92 24.43
CA LEU A 163 -6.43 -10.69 23.95
C LEU A 163 -6.13 -9.19 23.79
N CYS A 164 -7.07 -8.43 23.20
CA CYS A 164 -6.92 -6.99 23.03
C CYS A 164 -6.83 -6.26 24.38
N GLU A 165 -7.74 -6.54 25.32
CA GLU A 165 -7.75 -5.92 26.65
C GLU A 165 -6.45 -6.21 27.40
N GLN A 166 -6.02 -7.48 27.46
CA GLN A 166 -4.78 -7.87 28.11
C GLN A 166 -3.55 -7.16 27.53
N ARG A 167 -3.49 -7.01 26.18
CA ARG A 167 -2.36 -6.35 25.52
C ARG A 167 -2.37 -4.84 25.74
N LEU A 168 -3.54 -4.21 25.76
CA LEU A 168 -3.68 -2.78 26.04
C LEU A 168 -3.30 -2.44 27.49
N GLU A 169 -3.73 -3.24 28.46
CA GLU A 169 -3.31 -3.09 29.86
C GLU A 169 -1.79 -3.22 30.01
N GLY A 170 -1.19 -4.22 29.35
CA GLY A 170 0.26 -4.42 29.35
C GLY A 170 1.03 -3.27 28.70
N LEU A 171 0.44 -2.55 27.74
CA LEU A 171 1.05 -1.33 27.17
C LEU A 171 0.92 -0.14 28.11
N ALA A 172 -0.20 0.00 28.83
CA ALA A 172 -0.43 1.12 29.76
C ALA A 172 0.48 1.08 31.00
N GLN A 173 1.03 -0.09 31.34
CA GLN A 173 1.94 -0.28 32.47
C GLN A 173 3.43 -0.03 32.14
N ARG A 174 3.77 0.24 30.88
CA ARG A 174 5.15 0.52 30.42
C ARG A 174 5.40 2.02 30.32
#